data_AF-A0A9D7T7U1-F1
#
_entry.id   AF-A0A9D7T7U1-F1
#
_cell.length_a   1.000
_cell.length_b   1.000
_cell.length_c   1.000
_cell.angle_alpha   90.00
_cell.angle_beta   90.00
_cell.angle_gamma   90.00
#
_symmetry.space_group_name_H-M   'P 1'
#
loop_
_entity.id
_entity.type
_entity.pdbx_description
1 polymer ?
#
loop_
_entity_poly.entity_id
_entity_poly.type
_entity_poly.pdbx_seq_one_letter_code
_entity_poly.pdbx_strand_id
1 'polypeptide(L)' 'MLVAQLKGEGVMVLTLDAAGAVISRSEFAALNDRFGRLRTVRQGPDGSLYVLTSNRLAGSNKVLRVTPAG' A
#
# COMPACT_ATOMS: atom_id res chain seq x y z
N MET A 1 2.48 7.85 6.76
CA MET A 1 3.42 7.06 5.92
C MET A 1 2.76 5.75 5.49
N LEU A 2 3.01 5.28 4.27
CA LEU A 2 2.49 4.01 3.75
C LEU A 2 3.64 3.02 3.51
N VAL A 3 3.45 1.76 3.92
CA VAL A 3 4.45 0.70 3.76
C VAL A 3 3.79 -0.52 3.09
N ALA A 4 4.23 -0.86 1.89
CA ALA A 4 3.77 -2.07 1.20
C ALA A 4 4.34 -3.32 1.87
N GLN A 5 3.51 -4.35 2.03
CA GLN A 5 3.88 -5.59 2.71
C GLN A 5 3.87 -6.76 1.74
N LEU A 6 5.00 -7.50 1.71
CA LEU A 6 5.12 -8.71 0.92
C LEU A 6 4.32 -9.85 1.58
N LYS A 7 4.85 -10.49 2.63
CA LYS A 7 4.15 -11.61 3.31
C LYS A 7 2.90 -11.16 4.09
N GLY A 8 2.81 -9.88 4.45
CA GLY A 8 1.62 -9.32 5.12
C GLY A 8 0.50 -8.89 4.17
N GLU A 9 0.68 -9.08 2.85
CA GLU A 9 -0.38 -8.98 1.83
C GLU A 9 -1.27 -7.71 1.88
N GLY A 10 -0.66 -6.57 2.19
CA GLY A 10 -1.40 -5.32 2.38
C GLY A 10 -0.52 -4.09 2.38
N VAL A 11 -1.12 -2.96 2.72
CA VAL A 11 -0.41 -1.70 2.97
C VAL A 11 -0.64 -1.30 4.42
N MET A 12 0.46 -1.15 5.15
CA MET A 12 0.45 -0.63 6.51
C MET A 12 0.47 0.90 6.48
N VAL A 13 -0.41 1.51 7.25
CA VAL A 13 -0.49 2.94 7.48
C VAL A 13 0.15 3.23 8.83
N LEU A 14 1.14 4.12 8.83
CA LEU A 14 1.81 4.61 10.03
C LEU A 14 1.54 6.11 10.17
N THR A 15 0.99 6.51 11.31
CA THR A 15 0.88 7.92 11.68
C THR A 15 2.09 8.28 12.51
N LEU A 16 2.78 9.34 12.10
CA LEU A 16 3.97 9.84 12.79
C LEU A 16 3.64 11.17 13.46
N ASP A 17 4.22 11.43 14.63
CA ASP A 17 4.24 12.78 15.20
C ASP A 17 5.27 13.68 14.49
N ALA A 18 5.37 14.93 14.93
CA ALA A 18 6.30 15.91 14.35
C ALA A 18 7.78 15.55 14.56
N ALA A 19 8.11 14.74 15.57
CA ALA A 19 9.45 14.23 15.83
C ALA A 19 9.76 12.96 15.02
N GLY A 20 8.76 12.42 14.30
CA GLY A 20 8.88 11.20 13.50
C GLY A 20 8.59 9.90 14.26
N ALA A 21 8.13 9.98 15.51
CA ALA A 21 7.76 8.79 16.28
C ALA A 21 6.41 8.24 15.80
N VAL A 22 6.29 6.90 15.75
CA VAL A 22 5.03 6.24 15.39
C VAL A 22 4.04 6.37 16.54
N ILE A 23 2.91 7.02 16.29
CA ILE A 23 1.83 7.19 17.27
C ILE A 23 0.61 6.31 16.99
N SER A 24 0.46 5.79 15.77
CA SER A 24 -0.55 4.78 15.46
C SER A 24 -0.21 3.96 14.23
N ARG A 25 -0.80 2.77 14.16
CA ARG A 25 -0.64 1.80 13.08
C ARG A 25 -2.00 1.20 12.70
N SER A 26 -2.30 1.15 11.41
CA SER A 26 -3.52 0.54 10.88
C SER A 26 -3.29 0.00 9.47
N GLU A 27 -4.25 -0.77 8.95
CA GLU A 27 -4.18 -1.31 7.59
C GLU A 27 -4.98 -0.46 6.60
N PHE A 28 -4.49 -0.37 5.38
CA PHE A 28 -5.22 0.27 4.28
C PHE A 28 -6.32 -0.68 3.80
N ALA A 29 -7.53 -0.53 4.34
CA ALA A 29 -8.64 -1.47 4.18
C ALA A 29 -8.99 -1.83 2.71
N ALA A 30 -8.80 -0.88 1.77
CA ALA A 30 -9.07 -1.13 0.36
C ALA A 30 -8.10 -2.12 -0.30
N LEU A 31 -6.93 -2.37 0.31
CA LEU A 31 -5.86 -3.21 -0.25
C LEU A 31 -5.56 -4.46 0.58
N ASN A 32 -6.00 -4.49 1.85
CA ASN A 32 -5.66 -5.57 2.77
C ASN A 32 -6.20 -6.93 2.30
N ASP A 33 -5.32 -7.92 2.17
CA ASP A 33 -5.61 -9.31 1.80
C ASP A 33 -6.37 -9.50 0.46
N ARG A 34 -6.34 -8.50 -0.43
CA ARG A 34 -7.09 -8.55 -1.72
C ARG A 34 -6.23 -8.83 -2.93
N PHE A 35 -4.97 -8.42 -2.91
CA PHE A 35 -4.09 -8.45 -4.09
C PHE A 35 -2.83 -9.29 -3.87
N GLY A 36 -2.72 -9.95 -2.72
CA GLY A 36 -1.54 -10.68 -2.29
C GLY A 36 -0.39 -9.75 -1.98
N ARG A 37 0.82 -10.12 -2.42
CA ARG A 37 2.07 -9.49 -2.01
C ARG A 37 2.23 -8.11 -2.66
N LEU A 38 2.43 -7.07 -1.86
CA LEU A 38 2.65 -5.70 -2.34
C LEU A 38 4.11 -5.28 -2.10
N ARG A 39 4.75 -4.69 -3.13
CA ARG A 39 6.19 -4.33 -3.10
C ARG A 39 6.45 -2.83 -3.04
N THR A 40 5.61 -2.04 -3.71
CA THR A 40 5.79 -0.58 -3.80
C THR A 40 4.44 0.10 -3.65
N VAL A 41 4.42 1.22 -2.94
CA VAL A 41 3.29 2.16 -2.88
C VAL A 41 3.84 3.58 -3.05
N ARG A 42 3.32 4.33 -4.03
CA ARG A 42 3.73 5.72 -4.32
C ARG A 42 2.52 6.57 -4.64
N GLN A 43 2.52 7.81 -4.19
CA GLN A 43 1.53 8.80 -4.65
C GLN A 43 2.00 9.39 -5.98
N GLY A 44 1.09 9.46 -6.95
CA GLY A 44 1.32 10.14 -8.22
C GLY A 44 1.00 11.64 -8.13
N PRO A 45 1.38 12.42 -9.16
CA PRO A 45 1.07 13.85 -9.23
C PRO A 45 -0.43 14.14 -9.36
N ASP A 46 -1.22 13.14 -9.75
CA ASP A 46 -2.69 13.18 -9.82
C ASP A 46 -3.36 12.90 -8.46
N GLY A 47 -2.58 12.77 -7.38
CA GLY A 47 -3.07 12.47 -6.03
C GLY A 47 -3.42 11.00 -5.80
N SER A 48 -3.46 10.16 -6.84
CA SER A 48 -3.74 8.72 -6.72
C SER A 48 -2.57 7.97 -6.10
N LEU A 49 -2.83 6.80 -5.50
CA LEU A 49 -1.78 5.86 -5.13
C LEU A 49 -1.57 4.83 -6.24
N TYR A 50 -0.31 4.57 -6.57
CA TYR A 50 0.14 3.53 -7.49
C TYR A 50 0.83 2.43 -6.70
N VAL A 51 0.34 1.20 -6.84
CA VAL A 51 0.78 0.05 -6.04
C VAL A 51 1.25 -1.08 -6.96
N LEU A 52 2.46 -1.59 -6.73
CA LEU A 52 3.02 -2.72 -7.47
C LEU A 52 2.86 -4.02 -6.68
N THR A 53 2.23 -5.04 -7.28
CA THR A 53 2.19 -6.39 -6.71
C THR A 53 3.47 -7.17 -6.99
N SER A 54 3.79 -8.17 -6.17
CA SER A 54 4.94 -9.08 -6.33
C SER A 54 4.57 -10.52 -5.97
N ASN A 55 3.54 -11.02 -6.64
CA ASN A 55 3.01 -12.37 -6.54
C ASN A 55 3.93 -13.39 -7.23
N ARG A 56 3.84 -14.64 -6.79
CA ARG A 56 4.76 -15.71 -7.21
C ARG A 56 4.42 -16.30 -8.58
N LEU A 57 3.15 -16.29 -8.96
CA LEU A 57 2.71 -16.83 -10.25
C LEU A 57 3.19 -15.92 -11.39
N ALA A 58 3.83 -16.50 -12.41
CA ALA A 58 4.24 -15.76 -13.59
C ALA A 58 3.05 -15.05 -14.25
N GLY A 59 3.23 -13.80 -14.67
CA GLY A 59 2.16 -12.99 -15.27
C GLY A 59 1.08 -12.48 -14.31
N SER A 60 1.14 -12.81 -13.01
CA SER A 60 0.13 -12.36 -12.03
C SER A 60 0.36 -10.95 -11.46
N ASN A 61 1.46 -10.30 -11.84
CA ASN A 61 1.83 -8.99 -11.31
C ASN A 61 1.15 -7.84 -12.05
N LYS A 62 0.71 -6.83 -11.29
CA LYS A 62 -0.07 -5.69 -11.77
C LYS A 62 0.41 -4.40 -11.11
N VAL A 63 0.14 -3.29 -11.79
CA VAL A 63 0.14 -1.95 -11.19
C VAL A 63 -1.31 -1.56 -10.93
N LEU A 64 -1.63 -1.31 -9.66
CA LEU A 64 -2.96 -0.84 -9.24
C LEU A 64 -2.92 0.69 -9.15
N ARG A 65 -3.97 1.36 -9.63
CA ARG A 65 -4.24 2.78 -9.36
C ARG A 65 -5.40 2.87 -8.38
N VAL A 66 -5.15 3.47 -7.21
CA VAL A 66 -6.13 3.65 -6.15
C VAL A 66 -6.46 5.13 -6.04
N THR A 67 -7.73 5.45 -6.20
CA THR A 67 -8.26 6.83 -6.12
C THR A 67 -9.14 6.97 -4.87
N PRO A 68 -9.25 8.17 -4.30
CA PRO A 68 -10.28 8.45 -3.31
C PRO A 68 -11.67 8.13 -3.89
N ALA A 69 -12.51 7.48 -3.09
CA ALA A 69 -13.94 7.49 -3.33
C ALA A 69 -14.44 8.84 -2.78
N GLY A 70 -15.11 9.63 -3.63
CA GLY A 70 -15.68 10.92 -3.23
C GLY A 70 -16.75 10.80 -2.15
#